data_AF-A0A853ML99-F1
#
_entry.id   AF-A0A853ML99-F1
#
_cell.length_a   1.000
_cell.length_b   1.000
_cell.length_c   1.000
_cell.angle_alpha   90.00
_cell.angle_beta   90.00
_cell.angle_gamma   90.00
#
_symmetry.space_group_name_H-M   'P 1'
#
loop_
_entity.id
_entity.type
_entity.pdbx_description
1 polymer ?
#
loop_
_entity_poly.entity_id
_entity_poly.type
_entity_poly.pdbx_seq_one_letter_code
_entity_poly.pdbx_strand_id
1 'polypeptide(L)'
;MSPGKQKIFRKHLSEQQYLTLEILLLLIQAHRQVKLSKLASLFPQPIKYESRKRNLQRFLGINKLCIKLLWFLLIKYWIRQSLTPQQLNREQRRFFHKKQYQKYGYWMVALDRTQWKGRNIFMVTLVWGTHALPLYWETLNHVFKDCKTGGYNLEDTKVNETRFLALVLLIVIAYSLATMYGQRMKKLGIETYAGRIQQHQDNYPRQSDFSFAVYGQLWIYGMELWADLALTLIGLKPHKRLFFQRGFQALSLMKQAV
;
A
#
# COMPACT_ATOMS: atom_id res chain seq x y z
N MET A 1 -4.73 -2.76 9.92
CA MET A 1 -5.06 -3.61 8.73
C MET A 1 -6.40 -4.35 8.96
N SER A 2 -7.20 -4.70 7.93
CA SER A 2 -8.52 -5.35 8.17
C SER A 2 -8.43 -6.75 8.82
N PRO A 3 -9.40 -7.20 9.66
CA PRO A 3 -9.29 -8.44 10.45
C PRO A 3 -8.99 -9.71 9.63
N GLY A 4 -9.59 -9.82 8.43
CA GLY A 4 -9.36 -10.95 7.53
C GLY A 4 -7.91 -11.06 7.05
N LYS A 5 -7.25 -9.92 6.79
CA LYS A 5 -5.83 -9.86 6.41
C LYS A 5 -4.94 -10.24 7.60
N GLN A 6 -5.27 -9.75 8.80
CA GLN A 6 -4.51 -10.07 10.02
C GLN A 6 -4.46 -11.58 10.29
N LYS A 7 -5.60 -12.28 10.15
CA LYS A 7 -5.70 -13.73 10.32
C LYS A 7 -4.81 -14.52 9.36
N ILE A 8 -4.56 -14.01 8.15
CA ILE A 8 -3.68 -14.66 7.17
C ILE A 8 -2.23 -14.59 7.63
N PHE A 9 -1.75 -13.42 8.02
CA PHE A 9 -0.36 -13.25 8.44
C PHE A 9 -0.04 -13.99 9.75
N ARG A 10 -0.94 -13.92 10.73
CA ARG A 10 -0.77 -14.57 12.04
C ARG A 10 -0.75 -16.11 11.99
N LYS A 11 -1.23 -16.73 10.90
CA LYS A 11 -1.08 -18.18 10.69
C LYS A 11 0.36 -18.61 10.43
N HIS A 12 1.17 -17.73 9.85
CA HIS A 12 2.52 -18.07 9.42
C HIS A 12 3.58 -17.38 10.27
N LEU A 13 3.30 -16.16 10.75
CA LEU A 13 4.21 -15.33 11.53
C LEU A 13 3.85 -15.39 13.02
N SER A 14 4.87 -15.38 13.89
CA SER A 14 4.62 -15.15 15.32
C SER A 14 4.06 -13.74 15.54
N GLU A 15 3.45 -13.47 16.70
CA GLU A 15 2.91 -12.14 17.02
C GLU A 15 3.97 -11.03 16.89
N GLN A 16 5.20 -11.27 17.37
CA GLN A 16 6.31 -10.33 17.20
C GLN A 16 6.65 -10.08 15.72
N GLN A 17 6.69 -11.14 14.91
CA GLN A 17 6.97 -11.04 13.47
C GLN A 17 5.85 -10.31 12.73
N TYR A 18 4.60 -10.57 13.10
CA TYR A 18 3.42 -9.89 12.56
C TYR A 18 3.43 -8.39 12.88
N LEU A 19 3.68 -8.00 14.13
CA LEU A 19 3.76 -6.59 14.51
C LEU A 19 4.94 -5.89 13.82
N THR A 20 6.09 -6.57 13.72
CA THR A 20 7.24 -6.06 12.97
C THR A 20 6.89 -5.84 11.50
N LEU A 21 6.17 -6.77 10.88
CA LEU A 21 5.68 -6.67 9.51
C LEU A 21 4.74 -5.45 9.36
N GLU A 22 3.74 -5.33 10.23
CA GLU A 22 2.74 -4.26 10.13
C GLU A 22 3.39 -2.87 10.26
N ILE A 23 4.30 -2.69 11.23
CA ILE A 23 5.07 -1.46 11.39
C ILE A 23 5.91 -1.16 10.14
N LEU A 24 6.61 -2.16 9.59
CA LEU A 24 7.43 -1.97 8.39
C LEU A 24 6.59 -1.57 7.17
N LEU A 25 5.42 -2.19 6.99
CA LEU A 25 4.52 -1.82 5.89
C LEU A 25 4.07 -0.36 5.99
N LEU A 26 3.73 0.10 7.20
CA LEU A 26 3.38 1.50 7.45
C LEU A 26 4.55 2.45 7.19
N LEU A 27 5.76 2.11 7.66
CA LEU A 27 6.97 2.93 7.43
C LEU A 27 7.32 3.03 5.95
N ILE A 28 7.20 1.93 5.20
CA ILE A 28 7.45 1.91 3.75
C ILE A 28 6.41 2.77 3.01
N GLN A 29 5.14 2.70 3.40
CA GLN A 29 4.09 3.55 2.84
C GLN A 29 4.34 5.03 3.11
N ALA A 30 4.66 5.38 4.37
CA ALA A 30 4.83 6.76 4.81
C ALA A 30 6.09 7.42 4.22
N HIS A 31 7.23 6.71 4.23
CA HIS A 31 8.52 7.30 3.84
C HIS A 31 8.96 6.94 2.42
N ARG A 32 8.24 6.04 1.73
CA ARG A 32 8.58 5.57 0.37
C ARG A 32 10.04 5.12 0.24
N GLN A 33 10.57 4.56 1.32
CA GLN A 33 12.00 4.26 1.48
C GLN A 33 12.17 2.87 2.08
N VAL A 34 13.12 2.12 1.55
CA VAL A 34 13.44 0.74 1.98
C VAL A 34 14.87 0.57 2.45
N LYS A 35 15.67 1.65 2.43
CA LYS A 35 16.99 1.67 3.07
C LYS A 35 16.87 1.23 4.53
N LEU A 36 17.51 0.11 4.85
CA LEU A 36 17.47 -0.50 6.18
C LEU A 36 17.90 0.48 7.28
N SER A 37 18.89 1.34 7.01
CA SER A 37 19.32 2.38 7.95
C SER A 37 18.19 3.36 8.28
N LYS A 38 17.46 3.82 7.26
CA LYS A 38 16.32 4.72 7.45
C LYS A 38 15.17 4.03 8.18
N LEU A 39 14.83 2.80 7.78
CA LEU A 39 13.81 2.00 8.48
C LEU A 39 14.18 1.76 9.94
N ALA A 40 15.43 1.42 10.24
CA ALA A 40 15.90 1.22 11.61
C ALA A 40 15.87 2.51 12.45
N SER A 41 16.17 3.66 11.84
CA SER A 41 16.12 4.96 12.52
C SER A 41 14.69 5.35 12.93
N LEU A 42 13.71 4.99 12.10
CA LEU A 42 12.30 5.32 12.28
C LEU A 42 11.52 4.23 13.03
N PHE A 43 12.11 3.06 13.23
CA PHE A 43 11.42 1.95 13.88
C PHE A 43 11.07 2.34 15.31
N PRO A 44 9.77 2.30 15.70
CA PRO A 44 9.24 2.82 16.96
C PRO A 44 9.49 1.84 18.11
N GLN A 45 10.75 1.54 18.37
CA GLN A 45 11.19 0.76 19.51
C GLN A 45 12.26 1.57 20.26
N PRO A 46 12.03 1.97 21.53
CA PRO A 46 12.94 2.82 22.29
C PRO A 46 14.16 2.02 22.78
N ILE A 47 15.03 1.64 21.83
CA ILE A 47 16.27 0.91 22.09
C ILE A 47 17.38 1.43 21.17
N LYS A 48 18.64 1.10 21.49
CA LYS A 48 19.82 1.45 20.68
C LYS A 48 19.59 1.15 19.20
N TYR A 49 20.00 2.10 18.34
CA TYR A 49 19.83 2.00 16.88
C TYR A 49 20.37 0.69 16.29
N GLU A 50 21.55 0.25 16.74
CA GLU A 50 22.15 -1.01 16.29
C GLU A 50 21.30 -2.25 16.63
N SER A 51 20.57 -2.20 17.74
CA SER A 51 19.65 -3.28 18.12
C SER A 51 18.45 -3.30 17.18
N ARG A 52 17.85 -2.14 16.87
CA ARG A 52 16.77 -2.02 15.87
C ARG A 52 17.22 -2.52 14.50
N LYS A 53 18.40 -2.09 14.04
CA LYS A 53 18.97 -2.53 12.75
C LYS A 53 19.18 -4.04 12.71
N ARG A 54 19.77 -4.65 13.75
CA ARG A 54 19.97 -6.11 13.83
C ARG A 54 18.65 -6.87 13.87
N ASN A 55 17.65 -6.37 14.60
CA ASN A 55 16.31 -6.96 14.62
C ASN A 55 15.71 -7.00 13.22
N LEU A 56 15.70 -5.87 12.51
CA LEU A 56 15.19 -5.80 11.13
C LEU A 56 15.97 -6.72 10.17
N GLN A 57 17.30 -6.83 10.32
CA GLN A 57 18.10 -7.75 9.51
C GLN A 57 17.75 -9.22 9.74
N ARG A 58 17.51 -9.60 11.00
CA ARG A 58 17.08 -10.95 11.37
C ARG A 58 15.69 -11.22 10.82
N PHE A 59 14.77 -10.27 10.98
CA PHE A 59 13.40 -10.36 10.47
C PHE A 59 13.35 -10.59 8.95
N LEU A 60 14.09 -9.77 8.19
CA LEU A 60 14.18 -9.90 6.72
C LEU A 60 14.82 -11.21 6.26
N GLY A 61 15.56 -11.90 7.14
CA GLY A 61 16.20 -13.18 6.84
C GLY A 61 15.33 -14.41 7.15
N ILE A 62 14.10 -14.23 7.62
CA ILE A 62 13.22 -15.36 7.96
C ILE A 62 12.67 -16.00 6.68
N ASN A 63 12.80 -17.33 6.54
CA ASN A 63 12.33 -18.11 5.39
C ASN A 63 10.80 -18.02 5.14
N LYS A 64 10.05 -17.53 6.13
CA LYS A 64 8.60 -17.32 6.09
C LYS A 64 8.19 -16.09 5.27
N LEU A 65 9.10 -15.13 5.05
CA LEU A 65 8.87 -13.94 4.22
C LEU A 65 9.03 -14.27 2.73
N CYS A 66 8.19 -15.16 2.22
CA CYS A 66 8.23 -15.57 0.82
C CYS A 66 6.87 -15.43 0.13
N ILE A 67 6.91 -15.36 -1.20
CA ILE A 67 5.74 -15.15 -2.06
C ILE A 67 4.68 -16.22 -1.82
N LYS A 68 5.10 -17.49 -1.76
CA LYS A 68 4.21 -18.65 -1.62
C LYS A 68 3.37 -18.59 -0.34
N LEU A 69 3.97 -18.19 0.78
CA LEU A 69 3.31 -18.19 2.09
C LEU A 69 2.49 -16.94 2.34
N LEU A 70 2.99 -15.76 1.99
CA LEU A 70 2.33 -14.51 2.34
C LEU A 70 1.55 -13.93 1.17
N TRP A 71 2.20 -13.81 0.00
CA TRP A 71 1.64 -13.05 -1.12
C TRP A 71 0.47 -13.76 -1.79
N PHE A 72 0.60 -15.04 -2.10
CA PHE A 72 -0.46 -15.81 -2.74
C PHE A 72 -1.71 -15.91 -1.88
N LEU A 73 -1.57 -16.00 -0.55
CA LEU A 73 -2.73 -16.00 0.35
C LEU A 73 -3.46 -14.65 0.36
N LEU A 74 -2.72 -13.54 0.28
CA LEU A 74 -3.32 -12.20 0.15
C LEU A 74 -4.04 -12.03 -1.19
N ILE A 75 -3.40 -12.42 -2.30
CA ILE A 75 -4.04 -12.39 -3.63
C ILE A 75 -5.30 -13.23 -3.62
N LYS A 76 -5.24 -14.47 -3.12
CA LYS A 76 -6.40 -15.36 -3.01
C LYS A 76 -7.52 -14.75 -2.17
N TYR A 77 -7.16 -14.08 -1.06
CA TYR A 77 -8.13 -13.37 -0.25
C TYR A 77 -8.77 -12.21 -1.02
N TRP A 78 -7.99 -11.41 -1.76
CA TRP A 78 -8.53 -10.29 -2.54
C TRP A 78 -9.38 -10.73 -3.73
N ILE A 79 -8.97 -11.75 -4.46
CA ILE A 79 -9.77 -12.34 -5.54
C ILE A 79 -11.12 -12.80 -4.99
N ARG A 80 -11.12 -13.51 -3.86
CA ARG A 80 -12.36 -13.92 -3.19
C ARG A 80 -13.22 -12.71 -2.83
N GLN A 81 -12.64 -11.69 -2.18
CA GLN A 81 -13.37 -10.46 -1.83
C GLN A 81 -13.94 -9.72 -3.04
N SER A 82 -13.26 -9.74 -4.19
CA SER A 82 -13.77 -9.14 -5.43
C SER A 82 -14.88 -9.95 -6.11
N LEU A 83 -14.88 -11.27 -5.90
CA LEU A 83 -15.88 -12.19 -6.46
C LEU A 83 -17.10 -12.35 -5.54
N THR A 84 -16.96 -12.10 -4.24
CA THR A 84 -18.10 -12.08 -3.32
C THR A 84 -19.04 -10.96 -3.75
N PRO A 85 -20.30 -11.26 -4.12
CA PRO A 85 -21.27 -10.23 -4.45
C PRO A 85 -21.51 -9.42 -3.19
N GLN A 86 -20.89 -8.24 -3.08
CA GLN A 86 -21.45 -7.19 -2.24
C GLN A 86 -22.90 -7.02 -2.70
N GLN A 87 -23.83 -6.79 -1.77
CA GLN A 87 -25.24 -6.53 -2.05
C GLN A 87 -25.37 -5.23 -2.87
N LEU A 88 -24.96 -5.29 -4.13
CA LEU A 88 -25.07 -4.24 -5.11
C LEU A 88 -26.49 -4.30 -5.62
N ASN A 89 -27.21 -3.18 -5.50
CA ASN A 89 -28.52 -3.01 -6.11
C ASN A 89 -28.46 -3.34 -7.60
N ARG A 90 -29.57 -3.82 -8.20
CA ARG A 90 -29.63 -4.23 -9.62
C ARG A 90 -29.07 -3.14 -10.55
N GLU A 91 -29.30 -1.88 -10.23
CA GLU A 91 -28.76 -0.73 -10.98
C GLU A 91 -27.25 -0.56 -10.82
N GLN A 92 -26.71 -0.74 -9.61
CA GLN A 92 -25.27 -0.73 -9.37
C GLN A 92 -24.58 -1.89 -10.09
N ARG A 93 -25.19 -3.09 -10.12
CA ARG A 93 -24.69 -4.22 -10.92
C ARG A 93 -24.65 -3.88 -12.40
N ARG A 94 -25.73 -3.30 -12.96
CA ARG A 94 -25.77 -2.85 -14.35
C ARG A 94 -24.73 -1.76 -14.64
N PHE A 95 -24.55 -0.81 -13.73
CA PHE A 95 -23.56 0.27 -13.83
C PHE A 95 -22.12 -0.26 -13.78
N PHE A 96 -21.80 -1.15 -12.84
CA PHE A 96 -20.49 -1.80 -12.75
C PHE A 96 -20.21 -2.69 -13.96
N HIS A 97 -21.18 -3.48 -14.43
CA HIS A 97 -21.04 -4.26 -15.66
C HIS A 97 -20.77 -3.34 -16.86
N LYS A 98 -21.51 -2.23 -17.00
CA LYS A 98 -21.29 -1.26 -18.08
C LYS A 98 -19.90 -0.61 -18.02
N LYS A 99 -19.41 -0.24 -16.82
CA LYS A 99 -18.07 0.36 -16.64
C LYS A 99 -16.91 -0.64 -16.71
N GLN A 100 -17.12 -1.91 -16.35
CA GLN A 100 -16.07 -2.94 -16.35
C GLN A 100 -15.53 -3.21 -17.76
N TYR A 101 -16.35 -2.99 -18.80
CA TYR A 101 -15.96 -3.15 -20.20
C TYR A 101 -15.60 -1.84 -20.93
N GLN A 102 -15.88 -0.67 -20.34
CA GLN A 102 -15.89 0.59 -21.11
C GLN A 102 -14.61 1.43 -21.07
N LYS A 103 -13.55 1.03 -20.35
CA LYS A 103 -12.27 1.76 -20.48
C LYS A 103 -11.07 0.91 -20.90
N TYR A 104 -10.88 -0.34 -20.41
CA TYR A 104 -9.78 -1.24 -20.82
C TYR A 104 -10.05 -2.72 -20.43
N GLY A 105 -11.23 -3.26 -20.75
CA GLY A 105 -11.91 -4.39 -20.08
C GLY A 105 -11.30 -5.82 -20.15
N TYR A 106 -9.99 -5.99 -20.23
CA TYR A 106 -9.34 -7.30 -20.20
C TYR A 106 -8.28 -7.39 -19.10
N TRP A 107 -8.22 -8.56 -18.44
CA TRP A 107 -7.15 -8.89 -17.49
C TRP A 107 -5.97 -9.44 -18.29
N MET A 108 -4.84 -8.76 -18.27
CA MET A 108 -3.61 -9.24 -18.91
C MET A 108 -2.66 -9.79 -17.87
N VAL A 109 -1.99 -10.89 -18.22
CA VAL A 109 -0.76 -11.28 -17.52
C VAL A 109 0.40 -10.74 -18.34
N ALA A 110 1.08 -9.74 -17.79
CA ALA A 110 2.30 -9.19 -18.35
C ALA A 110 3.50 -9.92 -17.74
N LEU A 111 4.43 -10.35 -18.59
CA LEU A 111 5.73 -10.86 -18.21
C LEU A 111 6.76 -9.77 -18.52
N ASP A 112 7.55 -9.39 -17.52
CA ASP A 112 8.57 -8.36 -17.70
C ASP A 112 9.87 -8.77 -17.02
N ARG A 113 10.98 -8.21 -17.48
CA ARG A 113 12.29 -8.33 -16.84
C ARG A 113 12.75 -6.95 -16.40
N THR A 114 13.13 -6.84 -15.14
CA THR A 114 13.64 -5.60 -14.58
C THR A 114 14.98 -5.86 -13.90
N GLN A 115 15.91 -4.90 -13.97
CA GLN A 115 17.19 -5.02 -13.29
C GLN A 115 17.23 -4.09 -12.09
N TRP A 116 17.34 -4.65 -10.89
CA TRP A 116 17.43 -3.90 -9.65
C TRP A 116 18.76 -4.21 -8.98
N LYS A 117 19.59 -3.19 -8.73
CA LYS A 117 20.91 -3.36 -8.08
C LYS A 117 21.86 -4.34 -8.80
N GLY A 118 21.79 -4.39 -10.12
CA GLY A 118 22.58 -5.36 -10.89
C GLY A 118 22.04 -6.79 -10.85
N ARG A 119 20.90 -7.04 -10.18
CA ARG A 119 20.20 -8.33 -10.19
C ARG A 119 19.06 -8.29 -11.19
N ASN A 120 18.97 -9.33 -12.00
CA ASN A 120 17.86 -9.49 -12.93
C ASN A 120 16.70 -10.13 -12.21
N ILE A 121 15.54 -9.48 -12.29
CA ILE A 121 14.30 -9.92 -11.69
C ILE A 121 13.32 -10.20 -12.81
N PHE A 122 12.85 -11.43 -12.88
CA PHE A 122 11.70 -11.78 -13.66
C PHE A 122 10.44 -11.42 -12.87
N MET A 123 9.49 -10.74 -13.50
CA MET A 123 8.26 -10.28 -12.88
C MET A 123 7.06 -10.77 -13.70
N VAL A 124 6.11 -11.42 -13.04
CA VAL A 124 4.79 -11.73 -13.57
C VAL A 124 3.81 -10.76 -12.93
N THR A 125 3.07 -9.99 -13.72
CA THR A 125 2.20 -8.93 -13.22
C THR A 125 0.82 -9.04 -13.86
N LEU A 126 -0.23 -8.96 -13.05
CA LEU A 126 -1.61 -8.87 -13.51
C LEU A 126 -1.96 -7.41 -13.76
N VAL A 127 -2.30 -7.07 -15.00
CA VAL A 127 -2.65 -5.70 -15.40
C VAL A 127 -4.14 -5.63 -15.71
N TRP A 128 -4.83 -4.66 -15.11
CA TRP A 128 -6.22 -4.31 -15.43
C TRP A 128 -6.39 -2.79 -15.39
N GLY A 129 -6.90 -2.20 -16.47
CA GLY A 129 -7.00 -0.74 -16.55
C GLY A 129 -5.65 -0.05 -16.38
N THR A 130 -5.57 0.85 -15.39
CA THR A 130 -4.35 1.59 -15.04
C THR A 130 -3.58 0.94 -13.89
N HIS A 131 -3.94 -0.28 -13.52
CA HIS A 131 -3.43 -0.95 -12.33
C HIS A 131 -2.63 -2.19 -12.71
N ALA A 132 -1.56 -2.41 -11.96
CA ALA A 132 -0.63 -3.52 -12.13
C ALA A 132 -0.37 -4.14 -10.75
N LEU A 133 -0.66 -5.43 -10.60
CA LEU A 133 -0.43 -6.20 -9.39
C LEU A 133 0.62 -7.28 -9.66
N PRO A 134 1.82 -7.14 -9.09
CA PRO A 134 2.83 -8.19 -9.20
C PRO A 134 2.26 -9.48 -8.63
N LEU A 135 2.25 -10.56 -9.42
CA LEU A 135 1.81 -11.88 -8.99
C LEU A 135 2.99 -12.72 -8.48
N TYR A 136 4.09 -12.70 -9.23
CA TYR A 136 5.26 -13.53 -8.93
C TYR A 136 6.53 -12.80 -9.35
N TRP A 137 7.62 -13.09 -8.66
CA TRP A 137 8.95 -12.63 -9.05
C TRP A 137 10.05 -13.53 -8.55
N GLU A 138 11.14 -13.59 -9.30
CA GLU A 138 12.34 -14.34 -8.95
C GLU A 138 13.58 -13.67 -9.51
N THR A 139 14.70 -13.89 -8.83
CA THR A 139 16.02 -13.47 -9.28
C THR A 139 16.55 -14.47 -10.31
N LEU A 140 16.97 -13.97 -11.47
CA LEU A 140 17.58 -14.78 -12.52
C LEU A 140 19.10 -14.77 -12.36
N ASN A 141 19.72 -15.95 -12.48
CA ASN A 141 21.15 -16.16 -12.24
C ASN A 141 22.08 -15.64 -13.36
N HIS A 142 21.57 -15.05 -14.45
CA HIS A 142 22.38 -14.60 -15.58
C HIS A 142 22.21 -13.13 -15.98
N VAL A 143 23.36 -12.53 -16.33
CA VAL A 143 23.66 -11.11 -16.53
C VAL A 143 23.20 -10.62 -17.91
N PHE A 144 22.17 -9.80 -17.93
CA PHE A 144 21.91 -8.82 -18.98
C PHE A 144 21.77 -7.46 -18.29
N LYS A 145 22.48 -6.45 -18.79
CA LYS A 145 22.85 -5.24 -18.05
C LYS A 145 22.13 -4.05 -18.69
N ASP A 146 20.91 -3.79 -18.27
CA ASP A 146 20.10 -2.64 -18.69
C ASP A 146 19.64 -1.85 -17.46
N CYS A 147 20.32 -0.73 -17.18
CA CYS A 147 20.03 0.14 -16.05
C CYS A 147 18.81 1.03 -16.33
N LYS A 148 17.73 0.88 -15.55
CA LYS A 148 16.66 1.90 -15.43
C LYS A 148 16.74 2.56 -14.04
N THR A 149 16.96 3.87 -14.02
CA THR A 149 16.95 4.72 -12.81
C THR A 149 15.54 5.26 -12.57
N GLY A 150 14.75 4.57 -11.75
CA GLY A 150 13.47 5.07 -11.27
C GLY A 150 12.76 4.11 -10.31
N GLY A 151 12.63 4.48 -9.02
CA GLY A 151 11.89 3.70 -8.01
C GLY A 151 12.43 3.85 -6.59
N TYR A 152 11.80 3.14 -5.62
CA TYR A 152 12.24 3.03 -4.22
C TYR A 152 13.76 2.93 -4.15
N ASN A 153 14.44 3.78 -3.37
CA ASN A 153 15.91 3.91 -3.33
C ASN A 153 16.63 2.64 -2.86
N LEU A 154 16.56 1.61 -3.70
CA LEU A 154 17.06 0.29 -3.45
C LEU A 154 18.56 0.31 -3.61
N GLU A 155 19.13 1.18 -4.46
CA GLU A 155 20.51 1.28 -4.96
C GLU A 155 21.64 1.19 -3.93
N ASP A 156 21.39 1.42 -2.64
CA ASP A 156 22.42 1.42 -1.59
C ASP A 156 22.41 0.23 -0.63
N THR A 157 21.45 -0.69 -0.76
CA THR A 157 21.32 -1.84 0.14
C THR A 157 22.26 -3.02 -0.23
N LYS A 158 23.28 -3.37 0.59
CA LYS A 158 24.11 -4.60 0.44
C LYS A 158 23.37 -5.81 1.03
N VAL A 159 22.48 -6.43 0.26
CA VAL A 159 21.48 -7.37 0.82
C VAL A 159 21.64 -8.77 0.23
N ASN A 160 21.71 -9.81 1.09
CA ASN A 160 21.62 -11.23 0.70
C ASN A 160 20.35 -11.48 -0.15
N GLU A 161 20.38 -12.36 -1.14
CA GLU A 161 19.26 -12.63 -2.07
C GLU A 161 17.93 -12.86 -1.36
N THR A 162 17.91 -13.67 -0.31
CA THR A 162 16.72 -13.93 0.52
C THR A 162 16.13 -12.66 1.12
N ARG A 163 16.99 -11.84 1.75
CA ARG A 163 16.61 -10.57 2.34
C ARG A 163 16.16 -9.55 1.29
N PHE A 164 16.71 -9.64 0.08
CA PHE A 164 16.35 -8.76 -1.03
C PHE A 164 14.95 -9.09 -1.55
N LEU A 165 14.67 -10.38 -1.80
CA LEU A 165 13.33 -10.83 -2.19
C LEU A 165 12.30 -10.53 -1.09
N ALA A 166 12.68 -10.66 0.19
CA ALA A 166 11.83 -10.23 1.30
C ALA A 166 11.54 -8.72 1.27
N LEU A 167 12.52 -7.87 0.97
CA LEU A 167 12.28 -6.42 0.80
C LEU A 167 11.36 -6.12 -0.38
N VAL A 168 11.56 -6.77 -1.53
CA VAL A 168 10.66 -6.65 -2.70
C VAL A 168 9.25 -7.05 -2.30
N LEU A 169 9.08 -8.16 -1.57
CA LEU A 169 7.79 -8.60 -1.04
C LEU A 169 7.12 -7.55 -0.16
N LEU A 170 7.87 -6.93 0.76
CA LEU A 170 7.35 -5.85 1.61
C LEU A 170 6.91 -4.64 0.79
N ILE A 171 7.69 -4.23 -0.22
CA ILE A 171 7.33 -3.13 -1.13
C ILE A 171 6.03 -3.45 -1.85
N VAL A 172 5.92 -4.65 -2.44
CA VAL A 172 4.74 -5.08 -3.20
C VAL A 172 3.51 -5.11 -2.31
N ILE A 173 3.60 -5.66 -1.10
CA ILE A 173 2.49 -5.68 -0.14
C ILE A 173 2.12 -4.25 0.27
N ALA A 174 3.09 -3.42 0.64
CA ALA A 174 2.87 -2.05 1.08
C ALA A 174 2.18 -1.22 -0.01
N TYR A 175 2.67 -1.28 -1.24
CA TYR A 175 2.12 -0.55 -2.38
C TYR A 175 0.71 -1.04 -2.74
N SER A 176 0.49 -2.36 -2.75
CA SER A 176 -0.81 -2.95 -3.09
C SER A 176 -1.87 -2.62 -2.04
N LEU A 177 -1.52 -2.72 -0.75
CA LEU A 177 -2.42 -2.34 0.35
C LEU A 177 -2.84 -0.87 0.28
N ALA A 178 -1.88 0.04 0.06
CA ALA A 178 -2.18 1.46 -0.10
C ALA A 178 -3.00 1.73 -1.37
N THR A 179 -2.65 1.13 -2.50
CA THR A 179 -3.41 1.29 -3.76
C THR A 179 -4.87 0.86 -3.59
N MET A 180 -5.13 -0.30 -2.98
CA MET A 180 -6.50 -0.74 -2.73
C MET A 180 -7.24 0.16 -1.74
N TYR A 181 -6.55 0.67 -0.71
CA TYR A 181 -7.15 1.63 0.22
C TYR A 181 -7.57 2.90 -0.52
N GLY A 182 -6.72 3.43 -1.41
CA GLY A 182 -7.03 4.61 -2.23
C GLY A 182 -8.20 4.37 -3.19
N GLN A 183 -8.27 3.18 -3.80
CA GLN A 183 -9.41 2.79 -4.63
C GLN A 183 -10.72 2.73 -3.82
N ARG A 184 -10.68 2.22 -2.59
CA ARG A 184 -11.86 2.19 -1.71
C ARG A 184 -12.29 3.60 -1.30
N MET A 185 -11.33 4.45 -0.95
CA MET A 185 -11.62 5.86 -0.67
C MET A 185 -12.29 6.55 -1.86
N LYS A 186 -11.83 6.27 -3.09
CA LYS A 186 -12.47 6.76 -4.31
C LYS A 186 -13.89 6.23 -4.52
N LYS A 187 -14.13 4.95 -4.21
CA LYS A 187 -15.49 4.38 -4.27
C LYS A 187 -16.46 5.03 -3.28
N LEU A 188 -15.96 5.53 -2.15
CA LEU A 188 -16.73 6.28 -1.17
C LEU A 188 -16.90 7.77 -1.52
N GLY A 189 -16.39 8.22 -2.68
CA GLY A 189 -16.51 9.61 -3.15
C GLY A 189 -15.65 10.61 -2.37
N ILE A 190 -14.67 10.16 -1.58
CA ILE A 190 -13.85 11.01 -0.70
C ILE A 190 -12.97 11.96 -1.52
N GLU A 191 -12.62 11.61 -2.76
CA GLU A 191 -11.84 12.42 -3.69
C GLU A 191 -12.50 13.78 -3.98
N THR A 192 -13.82 13.88 -3.86
CA THR A 192 -14.55 15.15 -4.02
C THR A 192 -14.26 16.15 -2.89
N TYR A 193 -13.93 15.66 -1.69
CA TYR A 193 -13.70 16.48 -0.50
C TYR A 193 -12.21 16.60 -0.14
N ALA A 194 -11.51 15.45 -0.09
CA ALA A 194 -10.13 15.36 0.37
C ALA A 194 -9.13 15.08 -0.78
N GLY A 195 -9.62 14.81 -1.99
CA GLY A 195 -8.77 14.74 -3.16
C GLY A 195 -8.28 16.14 -3.54
N ARG A 196 -7.05 16.25 -4.05
CA ARG A 196 -6.61 17.51 -4.65
C ARG A 196 -7.50 17.80 -5.86
N ILE A 197 -8.38 18.81 -5.73
CA ILE A 197 -9.35 19.21 -6.76
C ILE A 197 -8.61 19.38 -8.09
N GLN A 198 -9.04 18.64 -9.11
CA GLN A 198 -8.56 18.86 -10.49
C GLN A 198 -8.93 20.29 -10.89
N GLN A 199 -7.97 21.04 -11.41
CA GLN A 199 -8.31 22.31 -12.07
C GLN A 199 -9.03 21.99 -13.39
N HIS A 200 -9.87 22.91 -13.87
CA HIS A 200 -10.71 22.77 -15.09
C HIS A 200 -9.90 22.41 -16.37
N GLN A 201 -8.57 22.52 -16.34
CA GLN A 201 -7.68 22.22 -17.47
C GLN A 201 -6.86 20.92 -17.31
N ASP A 202 -7.03 20.14 -16.24
CA ASP A 202 -6.26 18.92 -16.05
C ASP A 202 -6.86 17.72 -16.80
N ASN A 203 -6.13 17.19 -17.79
CA ASN A 203 -6.53 15.98 -18.53
C ASN A 203 -6.41 14.67 -17.71
N TYR A 204 -5.69 14.69 -16.58
CA TYR A 204 -5.44 13.50 -15.74
C TYR A 204 -5.61 13.78 -14.24
N PRO A 205 -5.95 12.79 -13.40
CA PRO A 205 -5.97 12.95 -11.96
C PRO A 205 -4.58 13.29 -11.41
N ARG A 206 -4.44 14.36 -10.61
CA ARG A 206 -3.14 14.78 -10.04
C ARG A 206 -2.55 13.83 -8.98
N GLN A 207 -3.28 12.79 -8.59
CA GLN A 207 -2.87 11.90 -7.49
C GLN A 207 -3.17 10.43 -7.82
N SER A 208 -2.15 9.58 -7.68
CA SER A 208 -2.30 8.12 -7.78
C SER A 208 -3.12 7.58 -6.61
N ASP A 209 -3.74 6.41 -6.78
CA ASP A 209 -4.49 5.74 -5.69
C ASP A 209 -3.61 5.52 -4.46
N PHE A 210 -2.36 5.10 -4.67
CA PHE A 210 -1.36 4.98 -3.62
C PHE A 210 -1.17 6.31 -2.85
N SER A 211 -0.93 7.40 -3.57
CA SER A 211 -0.68 8.69 -2.94
C SER A 211 -1.93 9.23 -2.24
N PHE A 212 -3.12 8.91 -2.74
CA PHE A 212 -4.40 9.27 -2.12
C PHE A 212 -4.65 8.50 -0.82
N ALA A 213 -4.33 7.22 -0.80
CA ALA A 213 -4.35 6.40 0.41
C ALA A 213 -3.42 6.93 1.50
N VAL A 214 -2.16 7.21 1.16
CA VAL A 214 -1.19 7.73 2.13
C VAL A 214 -1.65 9.06 2.70
N TYR A 215 -2.22 9.94 1.86
CA TYR A 215 -2.82 11.19 2.31
C TYR A 215 -3.97 10.97 3.30
N GLY A 216 -4.90 10.06 3.01
CA GLY A 216 -6.00 9.72 3.91
C GLY A 216 -5.53 9.12 5.24
N GLN A 217 -4.51 8.26 5.22
CA GLN A 217 -3.90 7.72 6.45
C GLN A 217 -3.29 8.84 7.31
N LEU A 218 -2.58 9.78 6.70
CA LEU A 218 -2.00 10.93 7.42
C LEU A 218 -3.07 11.78 8.09
N TRP A 219 -4.22 11.98 7.45
CA TRP A 219 -5.37 12.67 8.05
C TRP A 219 -5.94 11.92 9.25
N ILE A 220 -6.13 10.60 9.14
CA ILE A 220 -6.59 9.77 10.26
C ILE A 220 -5.62 9.88 11.43
N TYR A 221 -4.33 9.65 11.20
CA TYR A 221 -3.32 9.69 12.26
C TYR A 221 -3.15 11.07 12.87
N GLY A 222 -3.18 12.14 12.05
CA GLY A 222 -3.12 13.50 12.55
C GLY A 222 -4.30 13.83 13.47
N MET A 223 -5.50 13.40 13.12
CA MET A 223 -6.67 13.58 13.98
C MET A 223 -6.65 12.69 15.22
N GLU A 224 -6.04 11.51 15.18
CA GLU A 224 -5.88 10.65 16.35
C GLU A 224 -4.82 11.18 17.32
N LEU A 225 -3.70 11.70 16.79
CA LEU A 225 -2.58 12.19 17.59
C LEU A 225 -2.82 13.61 18.14
N TRP A 226 -3.49 14.48 17.38
CA TRP A 226 -3.68 15.89 17.72
C TRP A 226 -5.16 16.27 17.90
N ALA A 227 -5.99 15.31 18.30
CA ALA A 227 -7.44 15.50 18.44
C ALA A 227 -7.77 16.74 19.28
N ASP A 228 -7.17 16.86 20.47
CA ASP A 228 -7.48 17.92 21.44
C ASP A 228 -7.17 19.31 20.89
N LEU A 229 -5.98 19.47 20.31
CA LEU A 229 -5.56 20.72 19.66
C LEU A 229 -6.45 21.07 18.46
N ALA A 230 -6.75 20.07 17.61
CA ALA A 230 -7.57 20.26 16.43
C ALA A 230 -9.01 20.66 16.80
N LEU A 231 -9.61 19.98 17.77
CA LEU A 231 -10.97 20.28 18.26
C LEU A 231 -11.05 21.66 18.90
N THR A 232 -10.04 22.05 19.68
CA THR A 232 -9.94 23.40 20.26
C THR A 232 -9.87 24.46 19.17
N LEU A 233 -9.01 24.26 18.16
CA LEU A 233 -8.87 25.18 17.03
C LEU A 233 -10.14 25.27 16.17
N ILE A 234 -10.88 24.16 16.02
CA ILE A 234 -12.19 24.13 15.36
C ILE A 234 -13.22 24.93 16.14
N GLY A 235 -13.23 24.81 17.47
CA GLY A 235 -14.11 25.56 18.37
C GLY A 235 -13.97 27.08 18.22
N LEU A 236 -12.75 27.55 17.95
CA LEU A 236 -12.46 28.97 17.70
C LEU A 236 -12.98 29.50 16.35
N LYS A 237 -13.51 28.64 15.46
CA LYS A 237 -13.93 29.00 14.09
C LYS A 237 -15.39 28.60 13.82
N PRO A 238 -16.37 29.14 14.58
CA PRO A 238 -17.77 28.74 14.47
C PRO A 238 -18.36 29.01 13.07
N HIS A 239 -17.93 30.08 12.41
CA HIS A 239 -18.34 30.44 11.04
C HIS A 239 -17.97 29.38 9.98
N LYS A 240 -17.05 28.44 10.28
CA LYS A 240 -16.69 27.33 9.38
C LYS A 240 -17.28 25.97 9.79
N ARG A 241 -18.21 25.94 10.75
CA ARG A 241 -18.79 24.70 11.30
C ARG A 241 -19.24 23.68 10.25
N LEU A 242 -19.96 24.12 9.21
CA LEU A 242 -20.44 23.25 8.14
C LEU A 242 -19.28 22.60 7.35
N PHE A 243 -18.18 23.33 7.13
CA PHE A 243 -17.00 22.79 6.47
C PHE A 243 -16.29 21.75 7.32
N PHE A 244 -16.21 21.96 8.63
CA PHE A 244 -15.66 20.98 9.56
C PHE A 244 -16.53 19.72 9.67
N GLN A 245 -17.86 19.85 9.67
CA GLN A 245 -18.76 18.69 9.66
C GLN A 245 -18.54 17.81 8.42
N ARG A 246 -18.41 18.42 7.23
CA ARG A 246 -18.04 17.68 6.00
C ARG A 246 -16.67 17.01 6.15
N GLY A 247 -15.73 17.64 6.86
CA GLY A 247 -14.41 17.08 7.17
C GLY A 247 -14.47 15.86 8.07
N PHE A 248 -15.27 15.91 9.14
CA PHE A 248 -15.50 14.76 10.00
C PHE A 248 -16.23 13.63 9.28
N GLN A 249 -17.17 13.95 8.39
CA GLN A 249 -17.81 12.95 7.53
C GLN A 249 -16.79 12.27 6.61
N ALA A 250 -15.92 13.03 5.95
CA ALA A 250 -14.84 12.49 5.13
C ALA A 250 -13.89 11.62 5.96
N LEU A 251 -13.49 12.06 7.16
CA LEU A 251 -12.65 11.29 8.08
C LEU A 251 -13.30 9.96 8.48
N SER A 252 -14.61 9.96 8.75
CA SER A 252 -15.39 8.75 9.05
C SER A 252 -15.37 7.78 7.87
N LEU A 253 -15.61 8.27 6.65
CA LEU A 253 -15.54 7.47 5.42
C LEU A 253 -14.13 6.92 5.17
N MET A 254 -13.08 7.70 5.46
CA MET A 254 -11.70 7.22 5.36
C MET A 254 -11.47 6.04 6.31
N LYS A 255 -11.90 6.15 7.57
CA LYS A 255 -11.78 5.06 8.56
C LYS A 255 -12.52 3.79 8.12
N GLN A 256 -13.67 3.92 7.46
CA GLN A 256 -14.42 2.78 6.91
C GLN A 256 -13.72 2.08 5.74
N ALA A 257 -12.85 2.78 4.99
CA ALA A 257 -12.18 2.21 3.81
C ALA A 257 -10.99 1.28 4.14
N VAL A 258 -10.44 1.34 5.35
CA VAL A 258 -9.23 0.61 5.81
C VAL A 258 -9.41 -0.91 5.81
#